data_AF-A0A2E2FJC2-F1
#
_entry.id   AF-A0A2E2FJC2-F1
#
_cell.length_a   1.000
_cell.length_b   1.000
_cell.length_c   1.000
_cell.angle_alpha   90.00
_cell.angle_beta   90.00
_cell.angle_gamma   90.00
#
_symmetry.space_group_name_H-M   'P 1'
#
loop_
_entity.id
_entity.type
_entity.pdbx_description
1 polymer ?
#
loop_
_entity_poly.entity_id
_entity_poly.type
_entity_poly.pdbx_seq_one_letter_code
_entity_poly.pdbx_strand_id
1 'polypeptide(L)'
;MKKQLLFTFMILLSFSASIHAQTVSSSCDASDSVIAIYRKDAMLKALENTLENHDVYEDSIQINPRRTDTLLKAMLAVYNATQLPQRDSVVTLYDIHHFSYINPHYFSIKADSNTYWMQNLKAGNATSGHPYIDSLMTNLSLDSINFYDYVFTQPTVGFYTDSMFNFSMLSTDIDTIAGVSYMDLGYTAGDSDDILDSINGSSVILTYRAKWGDCPAGCMWMHYWTFEVNLDNCEVTFVESGGDSPVSVAEHQNLSTISVYPNPFSSSIQLNNNATPVDYELYTLGGQLVRSGKVTQEISGLEQLAQGAYLLQLSTQSSTQTFKIIKE
;
A
#
# COMPACT_ATOMS: atom_id res chain seq x y z
N MET A 1 51.85 -56.38 21.13
CA MET A 1 51.62 -55.28 20.16
C MET A 1 50.11 -55.15 19.93
N LYS A 2 49.43 -54.22 20.60
CA LYS A 2 48.00 -53.93 20.38
C LYS A 2 47.90 -52.52 19.79
N LYS A 3 47.45 -52.42 18.53
CA LYS A 3 47.15 -51.16 17.85
C LYS A 3 45.82 -50.62 18.41
N GLN A 4 45.82 -49.42 18.98
CA GLN A 4 44.60 -48.68 19.26
C GLN A 4 44.20 -47.89 18.00
N LEU A 5 42.96 -48.08 17.57
CA LEU A 5 42.33 -47.36 16.47
C LEU A 5 41.65 -46.12 17.06
N LEU A 6 42.13 -44.92 16.72
CA LEU A 6 41.44 -43.67 17.03
C LEU A 6 40.31 -43.47 16.00
N PHE A 7 39.07 -43.42 16.46
CA PHE A 7 37.92 -43.00 15.67
C PHE A 7 37.73 -41.48 15.85
N THR A 8 38.05 -40.72 14.82
CA THR A 8 37.79 -39.27 14.77
C THR A 8 36.34 -39.07 14.30
N PHE A 9 35.47 -38.59 15.19
CA PHE A 9 34.08 -38.29 14.86
C PHE A 9 34.02 -36.90 14.22
N MET A 10 33.80 -36.86 12.90
CA MET A 10 33.63 -35.61 12.14
C MET A 10 32.15 -35.20 12.24
N ILE A 11 31.87 -34.22 13.11
CA ILE A 11 30.52 -33.64 13.26
C ILE A 11 30.26 -32.76 12.02
N LEU A 12 29.43 -33.24 11.10
CA LEU A 12 28.80 -32.42 10.07
C LEU A 12 27.72 -31.56 10.73
N LEU A 13 28.03 -30.28 10.95
CA LEU A 13 27.06 -29.24 11.25
C LEU A 13 26.33 -28.87 9.95
N SER A 14 25.19 -29.50 9.72
CA SER A 14 24.21 -29.03 8.75
C SER A 14 23.54 -27.76 9.30
N PHE A 15 24.00 -26.59 8.85
CA PHE A 15 23.28 -25.33 9.01
C PHE A 15 22.07 -25.35 8.08
N SER A 16 20.94 -25.89 8.56
CA SER A 16 19.63 -25.55 8.01
C SER A 16 19.33 -24.13 8.47
N ALA A 17 19.42 -23.16 7.56
CA ALA A 17 18.91 -21.82 7.79
C ALA A 17 17.38 -21.88 7.87
N SER A 18 16.87 -22.22 9.06
CA SER A 18 15.50 -21.93 9.42
C SER A 18 15.37 -20.41 9.41
N ILE A 19 14.66 -19.87 8.42
CA ILE A 19 14.10 -18.51 8.49
C ILE A 19 13.16 -18.56 9.69
N HIS A 20 13.67 -18.19 10.87
CA HIS A 20 12.84 -18.14 12.07
C HIS A 20 11.89 -16.97 11.90
N ALA A 21 10.58 -17.23 12.01
CA ALA A 21 9.61 -16.17 12.19
C ALA A 21 10.08 -15.28 13.33
N GLN A 22 10.33 -14.00 13.03
CA GLN A 22 10.84 -13.04 14.00
C GLN A 22 9.65 -12.40 14.70
N THR A 23 9.48 -12.71 15.98
CA THR A 23 8.50 -12.05 16.86
C THR A 23 9.19 -10.95 17.64
N VAL A 24 8.56 -9.77 17.69
CA VAL A 24 9.05 -8.62 18.45
C VAL A 24 7.94 -8.06 19.34
N SER A 25 8.33 -7.55 20.51
CA SER A 25 7.42 -6.74 21.32
C SER A 25 7.20 -5.38 20.65
N SER A 26 5.96 -4.92 20.61
CA SER A 26 5.54 -3.65 20.02
C SER A 26 4.56 -2.91 20.95
N SER A 27 3.86 -1.91 20.42
CA SER A 27 2.80 -1.18 21.11
C SER A 27 1.60 -0.99 20.19
N CYS A 28 0.39 -1.18 20.70
CA CYS A 28 -0.85 -0.90 19.99
C CYS A 28 -1.29 0.57 20.10
N ASP A 29 -0.46 1.45 20.67
CA ASP A 29 -0.74 2.88 20.85
C ASP A 29 0.19 3.73 19.96
N ALA A 30 -0.26 4.90 19.54
CA ALA A 30 0.56 5.83 18.77
C ALA A 30 0.14 7.28 19.04
N SER A 31 0.86 8.25 18.45
CA SER A 31 0.45 9.65 18.47
C SER A 31 -0.86 9.87 17.70
N ASP A 32 -1.63 10.89 18.06
CA ASP A 32 -2.92 11.23 17.45
C ASP A 32 -2.87 11.33 15.91
N SER A 33 -1.78 11.85 15.34
CA SER A 33 -1.60 11.93 13.88
C SER A 33 -1.53 10.56 13.21
N VAL A 34 -0.85 9.60 13.83
CA VAL A 34 -0.73 8.23 13.33
C VAL A 34 -2.04 7.48 13.54
N ILE A 35 -2.68 7.68 14.70
CA ILE A 35 -4.02 7.14 14.97
C ILE A 35 -5.03 7.61 13.92
N ALA A 36 -5.02 8.89 13.55
CA ALA A 36 -5.95 9.44 12.57
C ALA A 36 -5.81 8.77 11.19
N ILE A 37 -4.58 8.50 10.77
CA ILE A 37 -4.28 7.82 9.49
C ILE A 37 -4.81 6.38 9.53
N TYR A 38 -4.34 5.56 10.47
CA TYR A 38 -4.73 4.14 10.51
C TYR A 38 -6.17 3.91 10.95
N ARG A 39 -6.80 4.87 11.64
CA ARG A 39 -8.25 4.80 11.94
C ARG A 39 -9.06 4.84 10.65
N LYS A 40 -8.65 5.62 9.66
CA LYS A 40 -9.30 5.65 8.35
C LYS A 40 -9.24 4.27 7.69
N ASP A 41 -8.05 3.66 7.63
CA ASP A 41 -7.88 2.31 7.05
C ASP A 41 -8.73 1.26 7.78
N ALA A 42 -8.69 1.27 9.12
CA ALA A 42 -9.46 0.35 9.95
C ALA A 42 -10.97 0.52 9.78
N MET A 43 -11.46 1.75 9.64
CA MET A 43 -12.88 2.03 9.40
C MET A 43 -13.32 1.56 8.02
N LEU A 44 -12.50 1.77 6.99
CA LEU A 44 -12.78 1.26 5.63
C LEU A 44 -12.86 -0.27 5.62
N LYS A 45 -11.88 -0.96 6.24
CA LYS A 45 -11.92 -2.42 6.38
C LYS A 45 -13.11 -2.93 7.17
N ALA A 46 -13.49 -2.21 8.23
CA ALA A 46 -14.67 -2.56 9.00
C ALA A 46 -15.96 -2.43 8.17
N LEU A 47 -16.10 -1.35 7.39
CA LEU A 47 -17.23 -1.13 6.51
C LEU A 47 -17.33 -2.22 5.43
N GLU A 48 -16.25 -2.48 4.71
CA GLU A 48 -16.23 -3.53 3.68
C GLU A 48 -16.59 -4.90 4.26
N ASN A 49 -16.03 -5.23 5.42
CA ASN A 49 -16.33 -6.49 6.09
C ASN A 49 -17.82 -6.63 6.44
N THR A 50 -18.44 -5.57 6.95
CA THR A 50 -19.88 -5.53 7.25
C THR A 50 -20.70 -5.82 6.00
N LEU A 51 -20.35 -5.22 4.86
CA LEU A 51 -21.10 -5.35 3.61
C LEU A 51 -20.87 -6.70 2.90
N GLU A 52 -19.67 -7.27 3.01
CA GLU A 52 -19.35 -8.58 2.43
C GLU A 52 -19.95 -9.74 3.23
N ASN A 53 -20.03 -9.60 4.56
CA ASN A 53 -20.43 -10.69 5.45
C ASN A 53 -21.83 -10.53 6.05
N HIS A 54 -22.54 -9.45 5.72
CA HIS A 54 -23.87 -9.15 6.26
C HIS A 54 -23.89 -9.20 7.80
N ASP A 55 -22.95 -8.47 8.41
CA ASP A 55 -22.78 -8.50 9.87
C ASP A 55 -23.85 -7.66 10.61
N VAL A 56 -23.84 -7.67 11.94
CA VAL A 56 -24.85 -6.98 12.76
C VAL A 56 -24.88 -5.45 12.61
N TYR A 57 -23.91 -4.85 11.90
CA TYR A 57 -23.86 -3.43 11.60
C TYR A 57 -24.31 -3.10 10.18
N GLU A 58 -24.76 -4.07 9.38
CA GLU A 58 -25.24 -3.83 8.02
C GLU A 58 -26.35 -2.78 7.95
N ASP A 59 -27.32 -2.88 8.87
CA ASP A 59 -28.45 -1.94 9.00
C ASP A 59 -28.14 -0.73 9.91
N SER A 60 -26.87 -0.51 10.25
CA SER A 60 -26.44 0.61 11.11
C SER A 60 -25.72 1.67 10.29
N ILE A 61 -26.09 2.93 10.50
CA ILE A 61 -25.35 4.08 9.93
C ILE A 61 -23.91 4.18 10.45
N GLN A 62 -23.68 3.67 11.66
CA GLN A 62 -22.35 3.61 12.27
C GLN A 62 -21.57 2.41 11.73
N ILE A 63 -20.31 2.65 11.35
CA ILE A 63 -19.35 1.60 10.99
C ILE A 63 -18.99 0.80 12.25
N ASN A 64 -18.87 -0.52 12.14
CA ASN A 64 -18.62 -1.43 13.26
C ASN A 64 -17.42 -0.97 14.14
N PRO A 65 -17.67 -0.40 15.34
CA PRO A 65 -16.62 0.22 16.15
C PRO A 65 -15.71 -0.85 16.77
N ARG A 66 -16.26 -2.03 17.08
CA ARG A 66 -15.48 -3.14 17.66
C ARG A 66 -14.44 -3.66 16.68
N ARG A 67 -14.83 -3.83 15.41
CA ARG A 67 -13.90 -4.24 14.36
C ARG A 67 -12.90 -3.14 14.05
N THR A 68 -13.36 -1.89 13.96
CA THR A 68 -12.49 -0.71 13.78
C THR A 68 -11.39 -0.65 14.84
N ASP A 69 -11.74 -0.74 16.12
CA ASP A 69 -10.77 -0.67 17.22
C ASP A 69 -9.79 -1.85 17.21
N THR A 70 -10.27 -3.05 16.86
CA THR A 70 -9.44 -4.25 16.73
C THR A 70 -8.39 -4.08 15.64
N LEU A 71 -8.82 -3.65 14.44
CA LEU A 71 -7.92 -3.44 13.30
C LEU A 71 -6.98 -2.27 13.51
N LEU A 72 -7.45 -1.16 14.09
CA LEU A 72 -6.62 -0.02 14.44
C LEU A 72 -5.47 -0.45 15.34
N LYS A 73 -5.75 -1.17 16.44
CA LYS A 73 -4.71 -1.67 17.34
C LYS A 73 -3.70 -2.56 16.63
N ALA A 74 -4.16 -3.46 15.76
CA ALA A 74 -3.28 -4.34 15.01
C ALA A 74 -2.37 -3.55 14.04
N MET A 75 -2.93 -2.59 13.31
CA MET A 75 -2.16 -1.72 12.40
C MET A 75 -1.14 -0.88 13.16
N LEU A 76 -1.49 -0.33 14.33
CA LEU A 76 -0.57 0.42 15.19
C LEU A 76 0.54 -0.48 15.77
N ALA A 77 0.24 -1.73 16.10
CA ALA A 77 1.25 -2.69 16.52
C ALA A 77 2.29 -2.92 15.41
N VAL A 78 1.86 -3.12 14.16
CA VAL A 78 2.77 -3.21 13.02
C VAL A 78 3.54 -1.90 12.84
N TYR A 79 2.87 -0.74 12.91
CA TYR A 79 3.52 0.56 12.84
C TYR A 79 4.65 0.71 13.87
N ASN A 80 4.46 0.25 15.12
CA ASN A 80 5.49 0.38 16.16
C ASN A 80 6.57 -0.71 16.16
N ALA A 81 6.46 -1.74 15.30
CA ALA A 81 7.39 -2.87 15.28
C ALA A 81 8.72 -2.55 14.59
N THR A 82 9.43 -1.51 15.05
CA THR A 82 10.68 -0.97 14.45
C THR A 82 11.85 -1.96 14.43
N GLN A 83 11.73 -3.10 15.11
CA GLN A 83 12.73 -4.17 15.10
C GLN A 83 12.57 -5.14 13.93
N LEU A 84 11.48 -5.03 13.15
CA LEU A 84 11.24 -5.80 11.94
C LEU A 84 11.58 -4.93 10.72
N PRO A 85 12.61 -5.25 9.92
CA PRO A 85 12.90 -4.50 8.70
C PRO A 85 11.73 -4.44 7.71
N GLN A 86 10.87 -5.46 7.71
CA GLN A 86 9.69 -5.53 6.83
C GLN A 86 8.62 -4.50 7.21
N ARG A 87 8.59 -4.05 8.47
CA ARG A 87 7.75 -2.94 8.88
C ARG A 87 8.14 -1.66 8.13
N ASP A 88 9.44 -1.41 7.92
CA ASP A 88 9.88 -0.23 7.17
C ASP A 88 9.46 -0.28 5.71
N SER A 89 9.34 -1.47 5.11
CA SER A 89 8.75 -1.63 3.78
C SER A 89 7.33 -1.08 3.74
N VAL A 90 6.46 -1.55 4.62
CA VAL A 90 5.02 -1.25 4.55
C VAL A 90 4.66 0.13 5.09
N VAL A 91 5.44 0.67 6.03
CA VAL A 91 5.16 1.97 6.68
C VAL A 91 5.92 3.12 6.06
N THR A 92 7.18 2.92 5.67
CA THR A 92 8.06 4.04 5.29
C THR A 92 8.36 4.05 3.80
N LEU A 93 8.61 2.88 3.20
CA LEU A 93 9.06 2.79 1.82
C LEU A 93 7.88 2.89 0.84
N TYR A 94 6.84 2.09 1.08
CA TYR A 94 5.64 2.06 0.24
C TYR A 94 4.50 2.89 0.81
N ASP A 95 4.52 3.19 2.12
CA ASP A 95 3.46 3.96 2.80
C ASP A 95 2.06 3.38 2.50
N ILE A 96 1.93 2.06 2.73
CA ILE A 96 0.77 1.27 2.28
C ILE A 96 -0.43 1.62 3.15
N HIS A 97 -1.45 2.17 2.51
CA HIS A 97 -2.75 2.47 3.09
C HIS A 97 -3.87 1.76 2.32
N HIS A 98 -5.00 1.54 3.00
CA HIS A 98 -6.06 0.74 2.42
C HIS A 98 -6.92 1.54 1.44
N PHE A 99 -6.89 1.14 0.17
CA PHE A 99 -7.83 1.61 -0.83
C PHE A 99 -9.18 0.90 -0.72
N SER A 100 -10.26 1.69 -0.64
CA SER A 100 -11.63 1.19 -0.69
C SER A 100 -12.37 1.71 -1.91
N TYR A 101 -13.20 0.84 -2.49
CA TYR A 101 -14.08 1.18 -3.59
C TYR A 101 -15.30 2.00 -3.15
N ILE A 102 -15.61 2.00 -1.85
CA ILE A 102 -16.78 2.67 -1.29
C ILE A 102 -16.35 4.03 -0.75
N ASN A 103 -17.18 5.05 -0.96
CA ASN A 103 -16.95 6.37 -0.38
C ASN A 103 -17.75 6.54 0.91
N PRO A 104 -17.12 6.45 2.10
CA PRO A 104 -17.84 6.58 3.38
C PRO A 104 -18.15 8.04 3.75
N HIS A 105 -17.74 9.01 2.93
CA HIS A 105 -17.96 10.44 3.15
C HIS A 105 -19.01 11.04 2.21
N TYR A 106 -19.47 10.27 1.24
CA TYR A 106 -20.30 10.77 0.16
C TYR A 106 -21.34 9.76 -0.29
N PHE A 107 -22.51 10.27 -0.61
CA PHE A 107 -23.47 9.58 -1.45
C PHE A 107 -24.19 10.61 -2.32
N SER A 108 -24.92 10.15 -3.32
CA SER A 108 -25.78 11.00 -4.11
C SER A 108 -27.15 10.39 -4.34
N ILE A 109 -28.13 11.26 -4.57
CA ILE A 109 -29.50 10.87 -4.86
C ILE A 109 -29.83 11.35 -6.26
N LYS A 110 -30.25 10.42 -7.11
CA LYS A 110 -30.77 10.73 -8.44
C LYS A 110 -32.29 10.79 -8.37
N ALA A 111 -32.87 11.92 -8.75
CA ALA A 111 -34.30 12.16 -8.57
C ALA A 111 -34.88 13.13 -9.62
N ASP A 112 -36.22 13.14 -9.72
CA ASP A 112 -36.94 14.13 -10.51
C ASP A 112 -36.72 15.55 -9.94
N SER A 113 -36.10 16.41 -10.74
CA SER A 113 -35.82 17.80 -10.38
C SER A 113 -37.06 18.66 -10.18
N ASN A 114 -38.24 18.20 -10.56
CA ASN A 114 -39.50 18.91 -10.35
C ASN A 114 -40.09 18.66 -8.96
N THR A 115 -39.55 17.71 -8.19
CA THR A 115 -39.96 17.52 -6.80
C THR A 115 -39.62 18.75 -5.96
N TYR A 116 -40.48 19.06 -4.99
CA TYR A 116 -40.31 20.22 -4.12
C TYR A 116 -38.95 20.23 -3.42
N TRP A 117 -38.48 19.07 -2.97
CA TRP A 117 -37.23 18.95 -2.22
C TRP A 117 -35.99 19.15 -3.10
N MET A 118 -36.00 18.65 -4.35
CA MET A 118 -34.95 18.92 -5.32
C MET A 118 -34.90 20.40 -5.71
N GLN A 119 -36.06 21.05 -5.90
CA GLN A 119 -36.13 22.47 -6.24
C GLN A 119 -35.58 23.36 -5.13
N ASN A 120 -35.89 23.05 -3.86
CA ASN A 120 -35.35 23.78 -2.72
C ASN A 120 -33.83 23.70 -2.64
N LEU A 121 -33.28 22.49 -2.75
CA LEU A 121 -31.83 22.29 -2.73
C LEU A 121 -31.15 22.93 -3.96
N LYS A 122 -31.76 22.84 -5.15
CA LYS A 122 -31.27 23.50 -6.38
C LYS A 122 -31.25 25.04 -6.26
N ALA A 123 -32.16 25.60 -5.47
CA ALA A 123 -32.19 27.05 -5.19
C ALA A 123 -31.13 27.49 -4.16
N GLY A 124 -30.34 26.56 -3.60
CA GLY A 124 -29.33 26.85 -2.60
C GLY A 124 -29.90 27.04 -1.18
N ASN A 125 -31.11 26.56 -0.91
CA ASN A 125 -31.66 26.59 0.44
C ASN A 125 -30.94 25.58 1.34
N ALA A 126 -30.76 25.93 2.62
CA ALA A 126 -30.09 25.08 3.61
C ALA A 126 -30.86 23.78 3.94
N THR A 127 -32.15 23.73 3.63
CA THR A 127 -33.01 22.56 3.85
C THR A 127 -33.70 22.17 2.55
N SER A 128 -33.89 20.87 2.35
CA SER A 128 -34.68 20.33 1.26
C SER A 128 -36.19 20.58 1.46
N GLY A 129 -36.65 20.69 2.71
CA GLY A 129 -38.07 20.75 3.03
C GLY A 129 -38.75 19.37 3.00
N HIS A 130 -38.01 18.29 2.80
CA HIS A 130 -38.46 16.92 3.01
C HIS A 130 -38.01 16.44 4.39
N PRO A 131 -38.93 16.07 5.31
CA PRO A 131 -38.59 15.81 6.72
C PRO A 131 -37.49 14.76 6.93
N TYR A 132 -37.50 13.69 6.14
CA TYR A 132 -36.49 12.63 6.24
C TYR A 132 -35.12 13.11 5.74
N ILE A 133 -35.06 13.84 4.62
CA ILE A 133 -33.80 14.33 4.05
C ILE A 133 -33.20 15.40 4.98
N ASP A 134 -34.02 16.31 5.49
CA ASP A 134 -33.58 17.36 6.42
C ASP A 134 -33.07 16.76 7.74
N SER A 135 -33.69 15.67 8.22
CA SER A 135 -33.21 14.90 9.37
C SER A 135 -31.84 14.27 9.11
N LEU A 136 -31.63 13.66 7.94
CA LEU A 136 -30.32 13.12 7.54
C LEU A 136 -29.26 14.21 7.45
N MET A 137 -29.57 15.32 6.76
CA MET A 137 -28.66 16.45 6.62
C MET A 137 -28.22 17.00 7.98
N THR A 138 -29.16 17.12 8.92
CA THR A 138 -28.85 17.60 10.27
C THR A 138 -28.05 16.58 11.09
N ASN A 139 -28.50 15.33 11.14
CA ASN A 139 -27.93 14.31 12.01
C ASN A 139 -26.53 13.85 11.56
N LEU A 140 -26.27 13.86 10.26
CA LEU A 140 -24.99 13.43 9.69
C LEU A 140 -24.10 14.61 9.27
N SER A 141 -24.55 15.84 9.58
CA SER A 141 -23.87 17.09 9.19
C SER A 141 -23.52 17.09 7.70
N LEU A 142 -24.53 16.81 6.86
CA LEU A 142 -24.33 16.73 5.41
C LEU A 142 -24.38 18.13 4.79
N ASP A 143 -23.36 18.43 4.01
CA ASP A 143 -23.35 19.58 3.12
C ASP A 143 -23.69 19.13 1.68
N SER A 144 -24.52 19.92 1.00
CA SER A 144 -24.82 19.70 -0.42
C SER A 144 -23.77 20.42 -1.27
N ILE A 145 -22.92 19.66 -1.94
CA ILE A 145 -21.80 20.26 -2.68
C ILE A 145 -22.17 20.47 -4.15
N ASN A 146 -22.98 19.59 -4.75
CA ASN A 146 -23.17 19.61 -6.21
C ASN A 146 -24.58 19.20 -6.66
N PHE A 147 -25.19 20.05 -7.48
CA PHE A 147 -26.29 19.71 -8.37
C PHE A 147 -25.75 19.42 -9.77
N TYR A 148 -25.87 18.19 -10.22
CA TYR A 148 -25.52 17.80 -11.58
C TYR A 148 -26.80 17.70 -12.42
N ASP A 149 -26.90 18.53 -13.45
CA ASP A 149 -28.02 18.56 -14.39
C ASP A 149 -27.46 18.23 -15.79
N TYR A 150 -27.23 16.94 -16.06
CA TYR A 150 -26.74 16.51 -17.36
C TYR A 150 -27.91 16.30 -18.32
N VAL A 151 -27.76 16.75 -19.57
CA VAL A 151 -28.81 16.70 -20.61
C VAL A 151 -29.40 15.29 -20.84
N PHE A 152 -28.65 14.23 -20.50
CA PHE A 152 -29.04 12.83 -20.74
C PHE A 152 -29.19 11.98 -19.48
N THR A 153 -29.03 12.55 -18.28
CA THR A 153 -29.27 11.84 -17.03
C THR A 153 -30.25 12.62 -16.18
N GLN A 154 -31.06 11.92 -15.37
CA GLN A 154 -31.84 12.64 -14.37
C GLN A 154 -30.91 13.45 -13.46
N PRO A 155 -31.38 14.59 -12.93
CA PRO A 155 -30.60 15.42 -12.02
C PRO A 155 -30.19 14.65 -10.77
N THR A 156 -28.97 14.94 -10.32
CA THR A 156 -28.34 14.29 -9.16
C THR A 156 -27.94 15.35 -8.15
N VAL A 157 -28.20 15.09 -6.88
CA VAL A 157 -27.68 15.87 -5.75
C VAL A 157 -26.68 15.04 -4.96
N GLY A 158 -25.49 15.60 -4.74
CA GLY A 158 -24.44 14.98 -3.94
C GLY A 158 -24.42 15.51 -2.50
N PHE A 159 -24.33 14.61 -1.53
CA PHE A 159 -24.23 14.90 -0.10
C PHE A 159 -22.86 14.45 0.42
N TYR A 160 -22.21 15.31 1.21
CA TYR A 160 -20.87 15.08 1.73
C TYR A 160 -20.83 15.34 3.23
N THR A 161 -19.92 14.67 3.92
CA THR A 161 -19.64 14.89 5.35
C THR A 161 -18.19 14.57 5.70
N ASP A 162 -17.67 15.25 6.70
CA ASP A 162 -16.32 15.01 7.22
C ASP A 162 -16.20 13.68 7.98
N SER A 163 -17.33 13.10 8.41
CA SER A 163 -17.37 11.83 9.16
C SER A 163 -17.62 10.63 8.25
N MET A 164 -16.98 9.50 8.55
CA MET A 164 -17.18 8.25 7.81
C MET A 164 -18.42 7.51 8.32
N PHE A 165 -19.34 7.16 7.42
CA PHE A 165 -20.56 6.41 7.73
C PHE A 165 -20.78 5.22 6.79
N ASN A 166 -21.61 4.28 7.25
CA ASN A 166 -22.15 3.22 6.41
C ASN A 166 -23.40 3.73 5.68
N PHE A 167 -23.22 4.39 4.54
CA PHE A 167 -24.36 4.94 3.78
C PHE A 167 -25.22 3.88 3.07
N SER A 168 -24.73 2.65 2.91
CA SER A 168 -25.49 1.61 2.19
C SER A 168 -26.85 1.32 2.83
N MET A 169 -26.92 1.40 4.16
CA MET A 169 -28.15 1.20 4.93
C MET A 169 -29.27 2.18 4.53
N LEU A 170 -28.93 3.37 4.01
CA LEU A 170 -29.92 4.40 3.67
C LEU A 170 -30.60 4.15 2.33
N SER A 171 -30.05 3.27 1.49
CA SER A 171 -30.51 3.04 0.13
C SER A 171 -32.00 2.70 0.07
N THR A 172 -32.44 1.71 0.84
CA THR A 172 -33.83 1.24 0.83
C THR A 172 -34.81 2.34 1.23
N ASP A 173 -34.52 3.09 2.30
CA ASP A 173 -35.38 4.17 2.76
C ASP A 173 -35.43 5.33 1.77
N ILE A 174 -34.27 5.74 1.23
CA ILE A 174 -34.15 6.82 0.25
C ILE A 174 -34.88 6.48 -1.05
N ASP A 175 -34.77 5.24 -1.51
CA ASP A 175 -35.43 4.78 -2.74
C ASP A 175 -36.97 4.77 -2.62
N THR A 176 -37.52 4.81 -1.39
CA THR A 176 -38.97 4.95 -1.18
C THR A 176 -39.49 6.38 -1.32
N ILE A 177 -38.60 7.38 -1.34
CA ILE A 177 -39.00 8.79 -1.43
C ILE A 177 -39.56 9.08 -2.83
N ALA A 178 -40.75 9.68 -2.89
CA ALA A 178 -41.41 9.99 -4.16
C ALA A 178 -40.52 10.84 -5.08
N GLY A 179 -40.30 10.34 -6.30
CA GLY A 179 -39.46 10.99 -7.31
C GLY A 179 -37.98 10.63 -7.25
N VAL A 180 -37.52 9.87 -6.25
CA VAL A 180 -36.18 9.26 -6.26
C VAL A 180 -36.16 8.08 -7.22
N SER A 181 -35.10 7.98 -8.01
CA SER A 181 -34.83 6.82 -8.87
C SER A 181 -33.91 5.81 -8.18
N TYR A 182 -32.80 6.28 -7.62
CA TYR A 182 -31.90 5.49 -6.78
C TYR A 182 -30.91 6.38 -6.03
N MET A 183 -30.35 5.83 -4.94
CA MET A 183 -29.17 6.32 -4.25
C MET A 183 -27.88 5.69 -4.79
N ASP A 184 -26.85 6.50 -5.02
CA ASP A 184 -25.51 6.06 -5.46
C ASP A 184 -24.49 6.33 -4.34
N LEU A 185 -23.68 5.32 -4.00
CA LEU A 185 -22.67 5.39 -2.93
C LEU A 185 -21.31 5.95 -3.37
N GLY A 186 -21.22 6.47 -4.60
CA GLY A 186 -20.02 7.15 -5.11
C GLY A 186 -18.82 6.22 -5.22
N TYR A 187 -19.01 5.05 -5.83
CA TYR A 187 -17.94 4.08 -5.99
C TYR A 187 -16.75 4.64 -6.76
N THR A 188 -15.54 4.32 -6.30
CA THR A 188 -14.30 4.67 -6.99
C THR A 188 -13.87 3.51 -7.88
N ALA A 189 -13.49 3.81 -9.13
CA ALA A 189 -12.95 2.83 -10.06
C ALA A 189 -11.42 2.78 -10.00
N GLY A 190 -10.86 1.62 -10.35
CA GLY A 190 -9.42 1.35 -10.29
C GLY A 190 -9.03 0.51 -9.07
N ASP A 191 -7.76 0.18 -8.99
CA ASP A 191 -7.15 -0.60 -7.92
C ASP A 191 -5.94 0.18 -7.38
N SER A 192 -5.57 -0.12 -6.15
CA SER A 192 -4.44 0.51 -5.47
C SER A 192 -4.01 -0.39 -4.32
N ASP A 193 -2.94 0.01 -3.64
CA ASP A 193 -2.47 -0.55 -2.39
C ASP A 193 -3.63 -0.86 -1.43
N ASP A 194 -3.52 -1.99 -0.73
CA ASP A 194 -4.50 -2.34 0.27
C ASP A 194 -3.95 -3.21 1.40
N ILE A 195 -4.78 -3.34 2.43
CA ILE A 195 -4.51 -4.14 3.62
C ILE A 195 -5.62 -5.18 3.72
N LEU A 196 -5.25 -6.45 3.72
CA LEU A 196 -6.15 -7.55 4.03
C LEU A 196 -6.05 -7.89 5.51
N ASP A 197 -7.15 -8.35 6.09
CA ASP A 197 -7.23 -8.71 7.50
C ASP A 197 -7.95 -10.04 7.76
N SER A 198 -7.52 -10.74 8.80
CA SER A 198 -8.21 -11.89 9.37
C SER A 198 -8.12 -11.83 10.89
N ILE A 199 -9.26 -11.98 11.58
CA ILE A 199 -9.36 -11.87 13.03
C ILE A 199 -9.75 -13.22 13.61
N ASN A 200 -8.90 -13.79 14.48
CA ASN A 200 -9.12 -15.06 15.17
C ASN A 200 -8.84 -14.90 16.67
N GLY A 201 -9.87 -14.53 17.43
CA GLY A 201 -9.71 -14.24 18.86
C GLY A 201 -8.84 -13.00 19.07
N SER A 202 -7.72 -13.15 19.80
CA SER A 202 -6.73 -12.09 19.99
C SER A 202 -5.64 -12.03 18.91
N SER A 203 -5.60 -12.99 17.98
CA SER A 203 -4.68 -12.95 16.84
C SER A 203 -5.31 -12.25 15.64
N VAL A 204 -4.62 -11.25 15.10
CA VAL A 204 -5.00 -10.54 13.88
C VAL A 204 -3.88 -10.71 12.85
N ILE A 205 -4.21 -11.25 11.69
CA ILE A 205 -3.29 -11.33 10.55
C ILE A 205 -3.57 -10.14 9.65
N LEU A 206 -2.53 -9.37 9.35
CA LEU A 206 -2.56 -8.25 8.40
C LEU A 206 -1.64 -8.55 7.23
N THR A 207 -2.15 -8.47 6.01
CA THR A 207 -1.36 -8.56 4.78
C THR A 207 -1.41 -7.24 4.05
N TYR A 208 -0.28 -6.52 4.06
CA TYR A 208 -0.11 -5.25 3.34
C TYR A 208 0.32 -5.56 1.91
N ARG A 209 -0.31 -4.92 0.92
CA ARG A 209 -0.03 -5.15 -0.49
C ARG A 209 0.27 -3.82 -1.18
N ALA A 210 1.49 -3.69 -1.68
CA ALA A 210 1.87 -2.63 -2.60
C ALA A 210 1.60 -3.09 -4.03
N LYS A 211 0.84 -2.32 -4.80
CA LYS A 211 0.38 -2.70 -6.15
C LYS A 211 0.79 -1.64 -7.19
N TRP A 212 1.10 -2.08 -8.41
CA TRP A 212 1.49 -1.17 -9.48
C TRP A 212 1.17 -1.70 -10.89
N GLY A 213 1.36 -0.85 -11.90
CA GLY A 213 1.07 -1.15 -13.31
C GLY A 213 -0.23 -0.50 -13.78
N ASP A 214 -1.07 -1.24 -14.49
CA ASP A 214 -2.35 -0.73 -15.03
C ASP A 214 -3.47 -0.66 -13.97
N CYS A 215 -3.21 0.06 -12.89
CA CYS A 215 -4.12 0.18 -11.75
C CYS A 215 -5.54 0.69 -12.08
N PRO A 216 -5.78 1.59 -13.06
CA PRO A 216 -7.15 1.95 -13.44
C PRO A 216 -8.02 0.78 -13.91
N ALA A 217 -7.41 -0.30 -14.43
CA ALA A 217 -8.08 -1.52 -14.86
C ALA A 217 -7.88 -2.71 -13.88
N GLY A 218 -7.20 -2.48 -12.76
CA GLY A 218 -6.69 -3.52 -11.86
C GLY A 218 -5.17 -3.63 -11.95
N CYS A 219 -4.45 -3.41 -10.85
CA CYS A 219 -3.00 -3.37 -10.88
C CYS A 219 -2.42 -4.71 -11.38
N MET A 220 -1.39 -4.63 -12.22
CA MET A 220 -0.82 -5.80 -12.89
C MET A 220 0.14 -6.60 -12.00
N TRP A 221 0.78 -5.92 -11.06
CA TRP A 221 1.81 -6.48 -10.20
C TRP A 221 1.57 -6.08 -8.76
N MET A 222 2.04 -6.93 -7.84
CA MET A 222 1.86 -6.70 -6.41
C MET A 222 2.94 -7.40 -5.58
N HIS A 223 3.43 -6.72 -4.55
CA HIS A 223 4.24 -7.32 -3.49
C HIS A 223 3.50 -7.25 -2.16
N TYR A 224 3.58 -8.30 -1.36
CA TYR A 224 2.91 -8.36 -0.06
C TYR A 224 3.84 -8.70 1.10
N TRP A 225 3.44 -8.23 2.28
CA TRP A 225 4.04 -8.58 3.57
C TRP A 225 2.94 -8.93 4.55
N THR A 226 3.07 -10.09 5.18
CA THR A 226 2.12 -10.60 6.16
C THR A 226 2.71 -10.54 7.56
N PHE A 227 1.94 -9.95 8.47
CA PHE A 227 2.23 -9.86 9.89
C PHE A 227 1.11 -10.52 10.68
N GLU A 228 1.48 -11.25 11.72
CA GLU A 228 0.56 -11.70 12.76
C GLU A 228 0.74 -10.82 13.99
N VAL A 229 -0.35 -10.29 14.52
CA VAL A 229 -0.38 -9.44 15.71
C VAL A 229 -1.17 -10.14 16.80
N ASN A 230 -0.56 -10.32 17.96
CA ASN A 230 -1.27 -10.73 19.18
C ASN A 230 -1.71 -9.50 19.95
N LEU A 231 -3.02 -9.30 20.09
CA LEU A 231 -3.60 -8.12 20.75
C LEU A 231 -3.61 -8.19 22.28
N ASP A 232 -3.36 -9.35 22.88
CA ASP A 232 -3.26 -9.46 24.34
C ASP A 232 -1.97 -8.81 24.87
N ASN A 233 -0.91 -8.81 24.06
CA ASN A 233 0.42 -8.31 24.43
C ASN A 233 1.07 -7.39 23.37
N CYS A 234 0.38 -7.08 22.27
CA CYS A 234 0.86 -6.29 21.15
C CYS A 234 2.17 -6.82 20.52
N GLU A 235 2.40 -8.13 20.59
CA GLU A 235 3.54 -8.74 19.89
C GLU A 235 3.24 -8.87 18.40
N VAL A 236 4.26 -8.60 17.58
CA VAL A 236 4.16 -8.67 16.12
C VAL A 236 5.15 -9.71 15.63
N THR A 237 4.65 -10.65 14.84
CA THR A 237 5.45 -11.65 14.15
C THR A 237 5.40 -11.37 12.66
N PHE A 238 6.57 -11.22 12.04
CA PHE A 238 6.65 -11.26 10.58
C PHE A 238 6.46 -12.72 10.12
N VAL A 239 5.46 -12.94 9.27
CA VAL A 239 5.09 -14.28 8.79
C VAL A 239 5.80 -14.57 7.47
N GLU A 240 5.55 -13.75 6.46
CA GLU A 240 6.10 -13.95 5.11
C GLU A 240 6.00 -12.69 4.25
N SER A 241 6.72 -12.71 3.13
CA SER A 241 6.60 -11.72 2.07
C SER A 241 6.75 -12.40 0.72
N GLY A 242 6.06 -11.90 -0.29
CA GLY A 242 6.08 -12.48 -1.62
C GLY A 242 5.42 -11.60 -2.67
N GLY A 243 5.16 -12.18 -3.84
CA GLY A 243 4.65 -11.45 -5.00
C GLY A 243 5.78 -10.97 -5.92
N ASP A 244 5.46 -9.99 -6.74
CA ASP A 244 6.37 -9.42 -7.73
C ASP A 244 7.49 -8.63 -7.06
N SER A 245 8.69 -8.66 -7.64
CA SER A 245 9.79 -7.85 -7.11
C SER A 245 9.56 -6.39 -7.49
N PRO A 246 9.50 -5.46 -6.52
CA PRO A 246 9.37 -4.02 -6.80
C PRO A 246 10.64 -3.44 -7.43
N VAL A 247 11.74 -4.21 -7.43
CA VAL A 247 13.01 -3.90 -8.12
C VAL A 247 13.14 -4.67 -9.44
N SER A 248 12.06 -5.32 -9.91
CA SER A 248 12.02 -5.72 -11.31
C SER A 248 11.89 -4.46 -12.15
N VAL A 249 13.04 -3.93 -12.57
CA VAL A 249 13.11 -3.26 -13.86
C VAL A 249 12.41 -4.23 -14.80
N ALA A 250 11.26 -3.85 -15.34
CA ALA A 250 10.60 -4.64 -16.37
C ALA A 250 11.71 -5.03 -17.34
N GLU A 251 12.04 -6.32 -17.40
CA GLU A 251 13.00 -6.85 -18.34
C GLU A 251 12.31 -6.71 -19.70
N HIS A 252 12.39 -5.49 -20.24
CA HIS A 252 11.94 -5.14 -21.56
C HIS A 252 12.85 -5.90 -22.50
N GLN A 253 12.35 -7.08 -22.84
CA GLN A 253 12.65 -7.92 -23.99
C GLN A 253 13.95 -7.55 -24.72
N ASN A 254 14.96 -8.40 -24.56
CA ASN A 254 16.18 -8.45 -25.38
C ASN A 254 17.04 -7.17 -25.40
N LEU A 255 17.58 -6.77 -24.25
CA LEU A 255 18.76 -5.93 -24.21
C LEU A 255 19.96 -6.79 -23.83
N SER A 256 21.03 -6.72 -24.61
CA SER A 256 22.32 -7.35 -24.30
C SER A 256 22.73 -6.98 -22.88
N THR A 257 22.63 -7.94 -21.96
CA THR A 257 22.88 -7.75 -20.53
C THR A 257 24.36 -7.40 -20.36
N ILE A 258 24.66 -6.17 -19.96
CA ILE A 258 26.03 -5.76 -19.66
C ILE A 258 26.31 -6.23 -18.23
N SER A 259 27.33 -7.05 -18.02
CA SER A 259 27.75 -7.41 -16.66
C SER A 259 29.06 -6.72 -16.29
N VAL A 260 29.26 -6.43 -15.01
CA VAL A 260 30.45 -5.74 -14.50
C VAL A 260 31.20 -6.62 -13.49
N TYR A 261 32.52 -6.70 -13.60
CA TYR A 261 33.36 -7.52 -12.72
C TYR A 261 34.83 -7.01 -12.69
N PRO A 262 35.60 -7.28 -11.63
CA PRO A 262 35.19 -7.91 -10.38
C PRO A 262 34.39 -6.95 -9.50
N ASN A 263 33.64 -7.50 -8.55
CA ASN A 263 33.01 -6.76 -7.46
C ASN A 263 33.13 -7.62 -6.19
N PRO A 264 33.97 -7.27 -5.20
CA PRO A 264 34.75 -6.03 -5.08
C PRO A 264 35.83 -5.82 -6.16
N PHE A 265 36.19 -4.56 -6.41
CA PHE A 265 37.24 -4.16 -7.38
C PHE A 265 38.38 -3.41 -6.71
N SER A 266 39.58 -3.51 -7.29
CA SER A 266 40.81 -2.90 -6.76
C SER A 266 41.28 -1.70 -7.59
N SER A 267 41.48 -1.87 -8.90
CA SER A 267 42.04 -0.82 -9.77
C SER A 267 41.21 -0.55 -11.02
N SER A 268 40.40 -1.53 -11.43
CA SER A 268 39.60 -1.45 -12.64
C SER A 268 38.34 -2.31 -12.57
N ILE A 269 37.39 -2.00 -13.46
CA ILE A 269 36.13 -2.71 -13.62
C ILE A 269 35.99 -3.08 -15.09
N GLN A 270 35.86 -4.37 -15.37
CA GLN A 270 35.58 -4.90 -16.70
C GLN A 270 34.08 -4.98 -16.95
N LEU A 271 33.71 -4.78 -18.22
CA LEU A 271 32.36 -4.87 -18.74
C LEU A 271 32.30 -6.03 -19.74
N ASN A 272 31.39 -6.98 -19.50
CA ASN A 272 31.00 -7.94 -20.54
C ASN A 272 29.92 -7.28 -21.41
N ASN A 273 30.32 -6.75 -22.56
CA ASN A 273 29.44 -6.11 -23.54
C ASN A 273 29.83 -6.56 -24.96
N ASN A 274 28.92 -6.44 -25.93
CA ASN A 274 29.11 -6.79 -27.35
C ASN A 274 30.04 -5.81 -28.11
N ALA A 275 31.09 -5.30 -27.46
CA ALA A 275 32.07 -4.35 -28.00
C ALA A 275 31.50 -2.99 -28.47
N THR A 276 30.33 -2.60 -28.00
CA THR A 276 29.77 -1.25 -28.22
C THR A 276 30.26 -0.27 -27.14
N PRO A 277 30.70 0.95 -27.49
CA PRO A 277 31.00 1.96 -26.49
C PRO A 277 29.72 2.36 -25.73
N VAL A 278 29.81 2.41 -24.40
CA VAL A 278 28.76 2.89 -23.49
C VAL A 278 29.25 4.06 -22.67
N ASP A 279 28.35 4.99 -22.38
CA ASP A 279 28.63 6.07 -21.44
C ASP A 279 28.59 5.51 -20.01
N TYR A 280 29.54 5.89 -19.17
CA TYR A 280 29.55 5.51 -17.77
C TYR A 280 29.65 6.72 -16.85
N GLU A 281 29.01 6.62 -15.70
CA GLU A 281 29.09 7.57 -14.60
C GLU A 281 29.24 6.81 -13.29
N LEU A 282 30.16 7.24 -12.45
CA LEU A 282 30.47 6.63 -11.17
C LEU A 282 30.18 7.61 -10.06
N TYR A 283 29.32 7.22 -9.13
CA TYR A 283 28.84 8.04 -8.03
C TYR A 283 29.22 7.46 -6.67
N THR A 284 29.43 8.32 -5.69
CA THR A 284 29.39 7.90 -4.27
C THR A 284 27.95 7.57 -3.86
N LEU A 285 27.75 6.88 -2.73
CA LEU A 285 26.41 6.66 -2.17
C LEU A 285 25.67 7.97 -1.79
N GLY A 286 26.40 9.07 -1.58
CA GLY A 286 25.81 10.39 -1.36
C GLY A 286 25.39 11.11 -2.64
N GLY A 287 25.49 10.47 -3.81
CA GLY A 287 25.09 11.03 -5.10
C GLY A 287 26.13 11.96 -5.75
N GLN A 288 27.32 12.13 -5.16
CA GLN A 288 28.39 12.92 -5.77
C GLN A 288 29.03 12.14 -6.94
N LEU A 289 29.06 12.76 -8.13
CA LEU A 289 29.77 12.24 -9.31
C LEU A 289 31.28 12.24 -9.05
N VAL A 290 31.88 11.05 -9.15
CA VAL A 290 33.31 10.80 -8.94
C VAL A 290 34.05 10.76 -10.27
N ARG A 291 33.46 10.13 -11.28
CA ARG A 291 34.08 9.97 -12.60
C ARG A 291 33.03 9.69 -13.66
N SER A 292 33.27 10.11 -14.90
CA SER A 292 32.44 9.74 -16.04
C SER A 292 33.28 9.63 -17.32
N GLY A 293 32.73 8.99 -18.34
CA GLY A 293 33.37 8.87 -19.65
C GLY A 293 32.68 7.84 -20.55
N LYS A 294 33.39 7.40 -21.60
CA LYS A 294 32.96 6.29 -22.45
C LYS A 294 33.85 5.09 -22.26
N VAL A 295 33.26 3.91 -22.24
CA VAL A 295 33.96 2.64 -22.05
C VAL A 295 33.43 1.57 -22.99
N THR A 296 34.32 0.72 -23.51
CA THR A 296 33.93 -0.43 -24.33
C THR A 296 34.06 -1.75 -23.56
N GLN A 297 35.13 -1.92 -22.79
CA GLN A 297 35.45 -3.17 -22.08
C GLN A 297 35.98 -2.97 -20.66
N GLU A 298 36.66 -1.87 -20.35
CA GLU A 298 37.28 -1.69 -19.03
C GLU A 298 37.33 -0.21 -18.61
N ILE A 299 36.95 0.05 -17.36
CA ILE A 299 37.16 1.32 -16.66
C ILE A 299 38.39 1.16 -15.77
N SER A 300 39.51 1.77 -16.15
CA SER A 300 40.80 1.69 -15.44
C SER A 300 41.16 2.99 -14.73
N GLY A 301 42.16 2.96 -13.83
CA GLY A 301 42.61 4.14 -13.10
C GLY A 301 41.76 4.46 -11.87
N LEU A 302 41.22 3.43 -11.20
CA LEU A 302 40.35 3.56 -10.02
C LEU A 302 41.10 3.28 -8.71
N GLU A 303 42.44 3.20 -8.73
CA GLU A 303 43.27 2.84 -7.58
C GLU A 303 43.17 3.87 -6.45
N GLN A 304 42.97 5.14 -6.81
CA GLN A 304 42.93 6.27 -5.88
C GLN A 304 41.56 6.47 -5.22
N LEU A 305 40.55 5.67 -5.58
CA LEU A 305 39.24 5.73 -4.92
C LEU A 305 39.34 5.21 -3.50
N ALA A 306 38.68 5.91 -2.57
CA ALA A 306 38.56 5.45 -1.20
C ALA A 306 37.79 4.12 -1.14
N GLN A 307 38.17 3.24 -0.21
CA GLN A 307 37.41 2.01 0.08
C GLN A 307 35.96 2.36 0.44
N GLY A 308 35.01 1.59 -0.09
CA GLY A 308 33.59 1.85 0.12
C GLY A 308 32.72 1.44 -1.06
N ALA A 309 31.42 1.70 -0.94
CA ALA A 309 30.45 1.40 -1.98
C ALA A 309 30.24 2.60 -2.93
N TYR A 310 30.08 2.29 -4.21
CA TYR A 310 29.82 3.24 -5.29
C TYR A 310 28.66 2.74 -6.16
N LEU A 311 28.03 3.66 -6.88
CA LEU A 311 27.04 3.37 -7.92
C LEU A 311 27.65 3.62 -9.29
N LEU A 312 27.73 2.59 -10.11
CA LEU A 312 28.16 2.67 -11.51
C LEU A 312 26.92 2.64 -12.40
N GLN A 313 26.67 3.73 -13.10
CA GLN A 313 25.62 3.84 -14.09
C GLN A 313 26.22 3.70 -15.49
N LEU A 314 25.65 2.82 -16.31
CA LEU A 314 26.03 2.58 -17.70
C LEU A 314 24.84 2.95 -18.60
N SER A 315 25.06 3.90 -19.51
CA SER A 315 24.04 4.41 -20.42
C SER A 315 24.40 4.06 -21.86
N THR A 316 23.45 3.41 -22.54
CA THR A 316 23.46 3.18 -23.99
C THR A 316 22.46 4.14 -24.66
N GLN A 317 22.33 4.11 -25.98
CA GLN A 317 21.31 4.92 -26.67
C GLN A 317 19.87 4.55 -26.30
N SER A 318 19.63 3.33 -25.79
CA SER A 318 18.30 2.78 -25.56
C SER A 318 18.01 2.42 -24.10
N SER A 319 19.02 2.31 -23.23
CA SER A 319 18.84 1.87 -21.86
C SER A 319 19.93 2.37 -20.92
N THR A 320 19.56 2.47 -19.63
CA THR A 320 20.47 2.78 -18.54
C THR A 320 20.45 1.63 -17.54
N GLN A 321 21.62 1.13 -17.14
CA GLN A 321 21.78 0.08 -16.13
C GLN A 321 22.64 0.60 -14.97
N THR A 322 22.24 0.30 -13.74
CA THR A 322 22.94 0.77 -12.54
C THR A 322 23.40 -0.41 -11.70
N PHE A 323 24.69 -0.40 -11.34
CA PHE A 323 25.35 -1.43 -10.54
C PHE A 323 25.87 -0.84 -9.23
N LYS A 324 25.62 -1.52 -8.12
CA LYS A 324 26.31 -1.24 -6.85
C LYS A 324 27.62 -2.02 -6.82
N ILE A 325 28.73 -1.31 -6.67
CA ILE A 325 30.08 -1.88 -6.67
C ILE A 325 30.86 -1.50 -5.40
N ILE A 326 31.78 -2.35 -4.99
CA ILE A 326 32.55 -2.21 -3.75
C ILE A 326 34.03 -2.06 -4.07
N LYS A 327 34.66 -0.97 -3.62
CA LYS A 327 36.11 -0.75 -3.67
C LYS A 327 36.76 -1.35 -2.44
N GLU A 328 37.71 -2.26 -2.64
CA GLU A 328 38.57 -2.85 -1.60
C GLU A 328 39.95 -2.20 -1.49
#